data_AF-A0A353BH11-F1
#
_entry.id   AF-A0A353BH11-F1
#
_cell.length_a   1.000
_cell.length_b   1.000
_cell.length_c   1.000
_cell.angle_alpha   90.00
_cell.angle_beta   90.00
_cell.angle_gamma   90.00
#
_symmetry.space_group_name_H-M   'P 1'
#
loop_
_entity.id
_entity.type
_entity.pdbx_description
1 polymer ?
#
loop_
_entity_poly.entity_id
_entity_poly.type
_entity_poly.pdbx_seq_one_letter_code
_entity_poly.pdbx_strand_id
1 'polypeptide(L)'
;MTRRRDGQPFKFATSSSLVTVCGPRAGNAAELLEGVRTVSGSSIYHHSHQVYREWQAFGRPPVHDFGYWASEVLRERSLGEKLSMTDPTQYQDIRSFREALAGAMEEYLAARPLLNRCPPGGEFVFCESTSVIVDTGVVARDLGEFISAMGRVTNRSLYYHLFEARLRLKRPDNDFSIWLGEQMGEKEAAEEITRLDISVYTLEQIRARLLFILGQRQGLTPLALVRTLVQLPTDIVETIVTEVVNLPARTLNRLWERSPRELAQALGAEIKRWKGGNRQHGAG
;
A
#
# COMPACT_ATOMS: atom_id res chain seq x y z
N MET A 1 -5.32 -32.84 -16.39
CA MET A 1 -5.41 -31.91 -17.54
C MET A 1 -6.55 -30.95 -17.28
N THR A 2 -6.27 -29.82 -16.65
CA THR A 2 -7.24 -28.76 -16.32
C THR A 2 -7.35 -27.81 -17.52
N ARG A 3 -8.58 -27.56 -17.99
CA ARG A 3 -8.89 -26.59 -19.05
C ARG A 3 -8.26 -25.23 -18.70
N ARG A 4 -7.41 -24.68 -19.58
CA ARG A 4 -7.04 -23.27 -19.56
C ARG A 4 -8.32 -22.44 -19.74
N ARG A 5 -8.62 -21.54 -18.82
CA ARG A 5 -9.60 -20.47 -19.06
C ARG A 5 -8.95 -19.44 -19.97
N ASP A 6 -9.65 -19.03 -21.01
CA ASP A 6 -9.26 -17.93 -21.91
C ASP A 6 -9.46 -16.56 -21.23
N GLY A 7 -8.88 -16.38 -20.03
CA GLY A 7 -8.88 -15.11 -19.31
C GLY A 7 -7.81 -14.17 -19.86
N GLN A 8 -8.05 -12.85 -19.76
CA GLN A 8 -7.03 -11.88 -20.13
C GLN A 8 -5.82 -12.01 -19.18
N PRO A 9 -4.57 -12.05 -19.70
CA PRO A 9 -3.40 -12.15 -18.84
C PRO A 9 -3.20 -10.86 -18.03
N PHE A 10 -2.68 -11.01 -16.81
CA PHE A 10 -2.25 -9.86 -16.01
C PHE A 10 -0.94 -9.32 -16.56
N LYS A 11 -0.89 -8.00 -16.78
CA LYS A 11 0.32 -7.30 -17.23
C LYS A 11 0.80 -6.40 -16.11
N PHE A 12 1.99 -6.68 -15.60
CA PHE A 12 2.58 -5.85 -14.56
C PHE A 12 3.17 -4.58 -15.17
N ALA A 13 2.77 -3.45 -14.60
CA ALA A 13 3.29 -2.13 -14.87
C ALA A 13 3.86 -1.52 -13.59
N THR A 14 4.67 -0.49 -13.74
CA THR A 14 5.21 0.31 -12.64
C THR A 14 5.07 1.78 -12.97
N SER A 15 5.15 2.64 -11.96
CA SER A 15 5.10 4.08 -12.12
C SER A 15 6.40 4.76 -11.70
N SER A 16 6.75 5.81 -12.43
CA SER A 16 7.73 6.80 -12.00
C SER A 16 7.13 8.19 -11.96
N SER A 17 7.47 8.98 -10.95
CA SER A 17 6.95 10.32 -10.76
C SER A 17 7.99 11.34 -11.19
N LEU A 18 7.60 12.25 -12.08
CA LEU A 18 8.34 13.47 -12.37
C LEU A 18 7.72 14.59 -11.54
N VAL A 19 8.52 15.20 -10.68
CA VAL A 19 8.08 16.30 -9.80
C VAL A 19 8.36 17.62 -10.49
N THR A 20 7.33 18.46 -10.58
CA THR A 20 7.44 19.85 -11.02
C THR A 20 7.03 20.75 -9.87
N VAL A 21 7.87 21.73 -9.51
CA VAL A 21 7.51 22.71 -8.50
C VAL A 21 6.46 23.66 -9.09
N CYS A 22 5.36 23.88 -8.37
CA CYS A 22 4.33 24.81 -8.79
C CYS A 22 4.56 26.20 -8.16
N GLY A 23 4.03 27.22 -8.83
CA GLY A 23 4.13 28.61 -8.38
C GLY A 23 3.41 28.96 -7.08
N PRO A 24 2.24 28.37 -6.73
CA PRO A 24 1.54 28.72 -5.50
C PRO A 24 2.31 28.34 -4.24
N ARG A 25 2.31 29.24 -3.26
CA ARG A 25 2.88 29.02 -1.93
C ARG A 25 1.90 29.49 -0.87
N ALA A 26 1.88 28.82 0.28
CA ALA A 26 1.03 29.21 1.40
C ALA A 26 1.86 29.49 2.66
N GLY A 27 1.68 30.66 3.24
CA GLY A 27 2.30 31.09 4.49
C GLY A 27 1.39 30.96 5.71
N ASN A 28 0.10 30.66 5.53
CA ASN A 28 -0.85 30.42 6.62
C ASN A 28 -1.95 29.44 6.19
N ALA A 29 -2.83 29.07 7.12
CA ALA A 29 -3.90 28.10 6.88
C ALA A 29 -4.93 28.56 5.84
N ALA A 30 -5.23 29.86 5.73
CA ALA A 30 -6.17 30.39 4.74
C ALA A 30 -5.58 30.34 3.32
N GLU A 31 -4.31 30.74 3.17
CA GLU A 31 -3.57 30.62 1.90
C GLU A 31 -3.43 29.13 1.50
N LEU A 32 -3.23 28.23 2.48
CA LEU A 32 -3.16 26.79 2.21
C LEU A 32 -4.51 26.25 1.71
N LEU A 33 -5.63 26.68 2.31
CA LEU A 33 -6.97 26.29 1.87
C LEU A 33 -7.23 26.75 0.44
N GLU A 34 -6.88 27.99 0.12
CA GLU A 34 -7.02 28.53 -1.24
C GLU A 34 -6.16 27.73 -2.23
N GLY A 35 -4.92 27.41 -1.85
CA GLY A 35 -4.07 26.51 -2.63
C GLY A 35 -4.72 25.14 -2.86
N VAL A 36 -5.18 24.46 -1.81
CA VAL A 36 -5.84 23.15 -1.89
C VAL A 36 -7.04 23.16 -2.84
N ARG A 37 -7.83 24.24 -2.84
CA ARG A 37 -8.98 24.40 -3.75
C ARG A 37 -8.56 24.58 -5.20
N THR A 38 -7.48 25.30 -5.47
CA THR A 38 -7.11 25.80 -6.80
C THR A 38 -6.07 24.97 -7.54
N VAL A 39 -5.12 24.33 -6.84
CA VAL A 39 -4.06 23.53 -7.48
C VAL A 39 -4.62 22.30 -8.21
N SER A 40 -3.82 21.69 -9.09
CA SER A 40 -4.26 20.50 -9.82
C SER A 40 -4.42 19.28 -8.89
N GLY A 41 -5.13 18.26 -9.38
CA GLY A 41 -5.24 16.98 -8.67
C GLY A 41 -3.88 16.32 -8.45
N SER A 42 -2.95 16.50 -9.39
CA SER A 42 -1.57 16.01 -9.29
C SER A 42 -0.81 16.64 -8.12
N SER A 43 -1.11 17.88 -7.75
CA SER A 43 -0.49 18.52 -6.59
C SER A 43 -1.00 17.93 -5.29
N ILE A 44 -2.33 17.77 -5.18
CA ILE A 44 -2.95 17.10 -4.04
C ILE A 44 -2.37 15.69 -3.88
N TYR A 45 -2.31 14.91 -4.97
CA TYR A 45 -1.73 13.57 -4.97
C TYR A 45 -0.27 13.56 -4.49
N HIS A 46 0.57 14.47 -5.01
CA HIS A 46 1.98 14.57 -4.61
C HIS A 46 2.12 14.73 -3.09
N HIS A 47 1.41 15.70 -2.52
CA HIS A 47 1.50 16.04 -1.09
C HIS A 47 0.76 15.10 -0.14
N SER A 48 0.03 14.11 -0.65
CA SER A 48 -0.76 13.21 0.20
C SER A 48 -0.56 11.73 -0.03
N HIS A 49 -0.31 11.30 -1.26
CA HIS A 49 -0.28 9.88 -1.60
C HIS A 49 1.14 9.35 -1.80
N GLN A 50 2.11 10.20 -2.15
CA GLN A 50 3.49 9.73 -2.38
C GLN A 50 4.19 9.27 -1.11
N VAL A 51 3.83 9.84 0.03
CA VAL A 51 4.34 9.38 1.33
C VAL A 51 4.06 7.88 1.54
N TYR A 52 2.98 7.33 1.00
CA TYR A 52 2.65 5.89 1.11
C TYR A 52 3.61 4.98 0.32
N ARG A 53 4.30 5.54 -0.68
CA ARG A 53 5.37 4.85 -1.41
C ARG A 53 6.69 4.86 -0.62
N GLU A 54 6.92 5.91 0.17
CA GLU A 54 8.24 6.24 0.73
C GLU A 54 8.37 5.94 2.23
N TRP A 55 7.28 5.97 3.00
CA TRP A 55 7.27 5.77 4.46
C TRP A 55 7.84 4.42 4.90
N GLN A 56 7.88 3.45 4.00
CA GLN A 56 8.45 2.12 4.24
C GLN A 56 9.92 2.17 4.62
N ALA A 57 10.65 3.19 4.13
CA ALA A 57 12.04 3.42 4.53
C ALA A 57 12.15 4.04 5.94
N PHE A 58 11.08 4.66 6.45
CA PHE A 58 11.10 5.48 7.67
C PHE A 58 10.44 4.80 8.88
N GLY A 59 9.73 3.67 8.69
CA GLY A 59 9.23 2.82 9.77
C GLY A 59 8.18 3.46 10.69
N ARG A 60 7.51 4.52 10.22
CA ARG A 60 6.44 5.22 10.95
C ARG A 60 5.23 5.40 10.04
N PRO A 61 4.00 5.27 10.57
CA PRO A 61 2.80 5.50 9.78
C PRO A 61 2.89 6.82 8.99
N PRO A 62 2.48 6.81 7.72
CA PRO A 62 2.64 7.97 6.85
C PRO A 62 1.78 9.13 7.36
N VAL A 63 2.39 10.32 7.49
CA VAL A 63 1.68 11.59 7.67
C VAL A 63 1.88 12.39 6.41
N HIS A 64 0.79 12.78 5.75
CA HIS A 64 0.89 13.58 4.54
C HIS A 64 1.31 15.03 4.82
N ASP A 65 1.90 15.68 3.81
CA ASP A 65 2.57 16.98 3.93
C ASP A 65 1.66 18.05 4.51
N PHE A 66 0.35 18.05 4.19
CA PHE A 66 -0.59 19.03 4.75
C PHE A 66 -0.71 18.96 6.28
N GLY A 67 -0.80 17.75 6.83
CA GLY A 67 -0.89 17.54 8.28
C GLY A 67 0.44 17.85 8.96
N TYR A 68 1.54 17.39 8.35
CA TYR A 68 2.90 17.69 8.83
C TYR A 68 3.16 19.20 8.87
N TRP A 69 2.93 19.91 7.78
CA TRP A 69 3.21 21.35 7.70
C TRP A 69 2.36 22.15 8.68
N ALA A 70 1.07 21.82 8.80
CA ALA A 70 0.18 22.49 9.77
C ALA A 70 0.66 22.30 11.21
N SER A 71 1.06 21.09 11.60
CA SER A 71 1.55 20.80 12.95
C SER A 71 2.94 21.40 13.22
N GLU A 72 3.91 21.11 12.35
CA GLU A 72 5.33 21.30 12.64
C GLU A 72 5.85 22.66 12.19
N VAL A 73 5.32 23.19 11.09
CA VAL A 73 5.81 24.44 10.48
C VAL A 73 4.93 25.63 10.85
N LEU A 74 3.61 25.48 10.67
CA LEU A 74 2.64 26.52 11.05
C LEU A 74 2.38 26.55 12.56
N ARG A 75 2.78 25.50 13.30
CA ARG A 75 2.57 25.32 14.75
C ARG A 75 1.10 25.33 15.16
N GLU A 76 0.24 24.81 14.29
CA GLU A 76 -1.19 24.66 14.51
C GLU A 76 -1.56 23.19 14.71
N ARG A 77 -1.15 22.65 15.86
CA ARG A 77 -1.28 21.22 16.18
C ARG A 77 -2.70 20.68 15.97
N SER A 78 -3.74 21.41 16.39
CA SER A 78 -5.12 20.92 16.24
C SER A 78 -5.58 20.90 14.78
N LEU A 79 -5.08 21.80 13.93
CA LEU A 79 -5.31 21.71 12.48
C LEU A 79 -4.56 20.51 11.91
N GLY A 80 -3.28 20.36 12.25
CA GLY A 80 -2.46 19.27 11.73
C GLY A 80 -2.94 17.89 12.15
N GLU A 81 -3.44 17.71 13.38
CA GLU A 81 -4.11 16.49 13.82
C GLU A 81 -5.36 16.20 12.97
N LYS A 82 -6.22 17.20 12.78
CA LYS A 82 -7.44 17.06 11.98
C LYS A 82 -7.14 16.72 10.52
N LEU A 83 -6.13 17.36 9.93
CA LEU A 83 -5.70 17.05 8.57
C LEU A 83 -5.11 15.64 8.49
N SER A 84 -4.25 15.25 9.44
CA SER A 84 -3.64 13.91 9.46
C SER A 84 -4.65 12.78 9.65
N MET A 85 -5.81 13.04 10.26
CA MET A 85 -6.92 12.09 10.35
C MET A 85 -7.67 11.89 9.02
N THR A 86 -7.49 12.80 8.06
CA THR A 86 -8.08 12.67 6.73
C THR A 86 -7.21 11.71 5.91
N ASP A 87 -7.45 10.41 6.03
CA ASP A 87 -6.64 9.39 5.36
C ASP A 87 -6.94 9.34 3.85
N PRO A 88 -5.99 9.71 2.96
CA PRO A 88 -6.19 9.68 1.52
C PRO A 88 -6.57 8.29 0.98
N THR A 89 -6.21 7.21 1.67
CA THR A 89 -6.48 5.86 1.18
C THR A 89 -7.95 5.44 1.29
N GLN A 90 -8.76 6.17 2.06
CA GLN A 90 -10.20 5.92 2.22
C GLN A 90 -11.05 6.52 1.08
N TYR A 91 -10.46 7.27 0.16
CA TYR A 91 -11.18 7.96 -0.91
C TYR A 91 -10.98 7.26 -2.26
N GLN A 92 -12.04 7.23 -3.06
CA GLN A 92 -12.02 6.62 -4.40
C GLN A 92 -11.33 7.49 -5.44
N ASP A 93 -11.31 8.81 -5.25
CA ASP A 93 -10.63 9.75 -6.12
C ASP A 93 -10.07 10.97 -5.38
N ILE A 94 -9.11 11.62 -6.04
CA ILE A 94 -8.42 12.80 -5.51
C ILE A 94 -9.37 13.97 -5.25
N ARG A 95 -10.47 14.06 -6.00
CA ARG A 95 -11.43 15.15 -5.84
C ARG A 95 -12.14 15.04 -4.50
N SER A 96 -12.66 13.85 -4.18
CA SER A 96 -13.36 13.58 -2.93
C SER A 96 -12.44 13.78 -1.72
N PHE A 97 -11.18 13.34 -1.82
CA PHE A 97 -10.17 13.61 -0.79
C PHE A 97 -9.87 15.11 -0.62
N ARG A 98 -9.72 15.86 -1.73
CA ARG A 98 -9.52 17.32 -1.69
C ARG A 98 -10.69 18.02 -1.01
N GLU A 99 -11.92 17.64 -1.33
CA GLU A 99 -13.12 18.23 -0.74
C GLU A 99 -13.16 17.98 0.78
N ALA A 100 -12.79 16.77 1.24
CA ALA A 100 -12.68 16.47 2.67
C ALA A 100 -11.57 17.27 3.36
N LEU A 101 -10.39 17.37 2.76
CA LEU A 101 -9.30 18.22 3.27
C LEU A 101 -9.74 19.68 3.40
N ALA A 102 -10.34 20.24 2.34
CA ALA A 102 -10.82 21.62 2.33
C ALA A 102 -11.88 21.85 3.42
N GLY A 103 -12.86 20.95 3.56
CA GLY A 103 -13.86 21.02 4.61
C GLY A 103 -13.26 21.00 6.02
N ALA A 104 -12.28 20.13 6.27
CA ALA A 104 -11.58 20.07 7.55
C ALA A 104 -10.89 21.41 7.90
N MET A 105 -10.28 22.07 6.92
CA MET A 105 -9.65 23.38 7.05
C MET A 105 -10.67 24.50 7.25
N GLU A 106 -11.76 24.50 6.49
CA GLU A 106 -12.85 25.49 6.59
C GLU A 106 -13.46 25.52 7.98
N GLU A 107 -13.82 24.35 8.51
CA GLU A 107 -14.34 24.20 9.87
C GLU A 107 -13.35 24.73 10.92
N TYR A 108 -12.05 24.49 10.72
CA TYR A 108 -11.02 24.99 11.62
C TYR A 108 -10.91 26.52 11.56
N LEU A 109 -10.91 27.10 10.35
CA LEU A 109 -10.81 28.56 10.15
C LEU A 109 -12.05 29.30 10.65
N ALA A 110 -13.23 28.70 10.52
CA ALA A 110 -14.48 29.28 11.06
C ALA A 110 -14.44 29.39 12.59
N ALA A 111 -13.77 28.46 13.27
CA ALA A 111 -13.66 28.44 14.73
C ALA A 111 -12.53 29.32 15.29
N ARG A 112 -11.63 29.86 14.46
CA ARG A 112 -10.44 30.58 14.91
C ARG A 112 -10.20 31.90 14.17
N PRO A 113 -10.36 33.05 14.84
CA PRO A 113 -10.20 34.36 14.22
C PRO A 113 -8.72 34.81 14.07
N LEU A 114 -7.78 34.18 14.78
CA LEU A 114 -6.34 34.50 14.69
C LEU A 114 -5.61 33.39 13.95
N LEU A 115 -4.96 33.74 12.86
CA LEU A 115 -4.17 32.81 12.05
C LEU A 115 -2.68 32.99 12.34
N ASN A 116 -2.02 31.91 12.71
CA ASN A 116 -0.56 31.87 12.68
C ASN A 116 -0.05 32.06 11.25
N ARG A 117 1.16 32.59 11.14
CA ARG A 117 1.93 32.64 9.89
C ARG A 117 3.20 31.84 10.06
N CYS A 118 3.58 31.10 9.03
CA CYS A 118 4.84 30.36 9.03
C CYS A 118 6.03 31.32 9.12
N PRO A 119 7.19 30.86 9.62
CA PRO A 119 8.43 31.61 9.52
C PRO A 119 8.83 31.81 8.04
N PRO A 120 9.60 32.86 7.70
CA PRO A 120 10.13 33.06 6.36
C PRO A 120 10.89 31.83 5.85
N GLY A 121 10.59 31.39 4.62
CA GLY A 121 11.17 30.18 4.03
C GLY A 121 10.49 28.88 4.47
N GLY A 122 9.56 28.93 5.42
CA GLY A 122 8.72 27.81 5.85
C GLY A 122 7.39 27.72 5.10
N GLU A 123 7.22 28.43 3.98
CA GLU A 123 5.96 28.39 3.23
C GLU A 123 5.72 26.98 2.67
N PHE A 124 4.46 26.53 2.69
CA PHE A 124 4.06 25.33 1.97
C PHE A 124 4.23 25.59 0.47
N VAL A 125 5.14 24.85 -0.18
CA VAL A 125 5.36 24.94 -1.62
C VAL A 125 4.58 23.85 -2.29
N PHE A 126 3.58 24.23 -3.09
CA PHE A 126 2.84 23.26 -3.87
C PHE A 126 3.74 22.73 -4.99
N CYS A 127 3.82 21.41 -5.09
CA CYS A 127 4.51 20.66 -6.12
C CYS A 127 3.52 19.71 -6.78
N GLU A 128 3.75 19.39 -8.04
CA GLU A 128 2.94 18.48 -8.82
C GLU A 128 3.76 17.27 -9.22
N SER A 129 3.10 16.11 -9.26
CA SER A 129 3.70 14.88 -9.77
C SER A 129 2.95 14.36 -10.98
N THR A 130 3.70 14.15 -12.06
CA THR A 130 3.22 13.43 -13.24
C THR A 130 3.75 12.01 -13.21
N SER A 131 2.85 11.03 -13.19
CA SER A 131 3.20 9.62 -13.24
C SER A 131 3.40 9.15 -14.68
N VAL A 132 4.60 8.65 -14.96
CA VAL A 132 4.96 7.92 -16.18
C VAL A 132 4.79 6.44 -15.90
N ILE A 133 3.89 5.79 -16.64
CA ILE A 133 3.62 4.35 -16.51
C ILE A 133 4.51 3.58 -17.47
N VAL A 134 5.20 2.57 -16.94
CA VAL A 134 6.16 1.75 -17.67
C VAL A 134 5.70 0.30 -17.59
N ASP A 135 5.58 -0.35 -18.75
CA ASP A 135 5.37 -1.80 -18.82
C ASP A 135 6.64 -2.52 -18.33
N THR A 136 6.49 -3.45 -17.40
CA THR A 136 7.63 -4.21 -16.87
C THR A 136 8.05 -5.37 -17.78
N GLY A 137 7.25 -5.70 -18.79
CA GLY A 137 7.39 -6.90 -19.61
C GLY A 137 7.01 -8.20 -18.88
N VAL A 138 6.63 -8.12 -17.60
CA VAL A 138 6.21 -9.28 -16.80
C VAL A 138 4.72 -9.51 -16.99
N VAL A 139 4.37 -10.74 -17.38
CA VAL A 139 2.99 -11.15 -17.69
C VAL A 139 2.68 -12.44 -16.93
N ALA A 140 1.47 -12.53 -16.39
CA ALA A 140 0.94 -13.73 -15.76
C ALA A 140 -0.38 -14.17 -16.41
N ARG A 141 -0.42 -15.42 -16.87
CA ARG A 141 -1.60 -16.03 -17.51
C ARG A 141 -2.42 -16.89 -16.56
N ASP A 142 -1.83 -17.29 -15.45
CA ASP A 142 -2.46 -18.08 -14.41
C ASP A 142 -1.91 -17.69 -13.03
N LEU A 143 -2.48 -18.28 -11.97
CA LEU A 143 -2.08 -17.98 -10.60
C LEU A 143 -0.63 -18.39 -10.29
N GLY A 144 -0.10 -19.42 -10.95
CA GLY A 144 1.28 -19.85 -10.75
C GLY A 144 2.27 -18.84 -11.34
N GLU A 145 2.02 -18.39 -12.56
CA GLU A 145 2.79 -17.30 -13.18
C GLU A 145 2.67 -16.00 -12.37
N PHE A 146 1.50 -15.69 -11.81
CA PHE A 146 1.29 -14.50 -10.98
C PHE A 146 2.11 -14.56 -9.68
N ILE A 147 2.09 -15.69 -8.97
CA ILE A 147 2.92 -15.90 -7.78
C ILE A 147 4.42 -15.79 -8.12
N SER A 148 4.87 -16.37 -9.24
CA SER A 148 6.26 -16.26 -9.68
C SER A 148 6.63 -14.82 -10.03
N ALA A 149 5.73 -14.08 -10.68
CA ALA A 149 5.94 -12.67 -11.02
C ALA A 149 6.12 -11.79 -9.77
N MET A 150 5.45 -12.10 -8.65
CA MET A 150 5.58 -11.34 -7.40
C MET A 150 7.01 -11.31 -6.84
N GLY A 151 7.83 -12.30 -7.14
CA GLY A 151 9.26 -12.30 -6.79
C GLY A 151 10.17 -11.50 -7.71
N ARG A 152 9.64 -11.05 -8.85
CA ARG A 152 10.40 -10.34 -9.88
C ARG A 152 10.02 -8.87 -9.96
N VAL A 153 8.79 -8.52 -9.57
CA VAL A 153 8.30 -7.14 -9.65
C VAL A 153 8.67 -6.33 -8.41
N THR A 154 9.00 -5.07 -8.62
CA THR A 154 9.42 -4.14 -7.55
C THR A 154 8.24 -3.67 -6.69
N ASN A 155 8.52 -3.08 -5.53
CA ASN A 155 7.49 -2.43 -4.70
C ASN A 155 6.76 -1.30 -5.44
N ARG A 156 7.42 -0.65 -6.39
CA ARG A 156 6.78 0.38 -7.21
C ARG A 156 5.68 -0.19 -8.09
N SER A 157 5.85 -1.42 -8.60
CA SER A 157 4.80 -2.12 -9.34
C SER A 157 3.65 -2.52 -8.43
N LEU A 158 3.94 -3.00 -7.22
CA LEU A 158 2.91 -3.29 -6.21
C LEU A 158 2.11 -2.04 -5.85
N TYR A 159 2.79 -0.94 -5.52
CA TYR A 159 2.15 0.34 -5.22
C TYR A 159 1.26 0.80 -6.37
N TYR A 160 1.75 0.70 -7.60
CA TYR A 160 0.98 1.07 -8.78
C TYR A 160 -0.33 0.28 -8.87
N HIS A 161 -0.26 -1.05 -8.81
CA HIS A 161 -1.43 -1.91 -9.00
C HIS A 161 -2.38 -1.96 -7.80
N LEU A 162 -1.84 -1.86 -6.58
CA LEU A 162 -2.64 -1.89 -5.35
C LEU A 162 -3.39 -0.59 -5.12
N PHE A 163 -2.84 0.54 -5.58
CA PHE A 163 -3.30 1.84 -5.12
C PHE A 163 -3.34 2.93 -6.18
N GLU A 164 -2.22 3.21 -6.85
CA GLU A 164 -2.16 4.35 -7.77
C GLU A 164 -3.09 4.18 -8.97
N ALA A 165 -3.13 2.98 -9.55
CA ALA A 165 -3.97 2.66 -10.69
C ALA A 165 -5.45 2.84 -10.36
N ARG A 166 -5.92 2.36 -9.19
CA ARG A 166 -7.33 2.50 -8.82
C ARG A 166 -7.74 3.96 -8.67
N LEU A 167 -6.91 4.78 -8.06
CA LEU A 167 -7.19 6.20 -7.84
C LEU A 167 -7.20 6.97 -9.17
N ARG A 168 -6.18 6.75 -10.01
CA ARG A 168 -6.00 7.44 -11.28
C ARG A 168 -7.04 7.04 -12.32
N LEU A 169 -7.37 5.76 -12.37
CA LEU A 169 -8.28 5.19 -13.36
C LEU A 169 -9.71 5.04 -12.81
N LYS A 170 -9.97 5.52 -11.58
CA LYS A 170 -11.25 5.41 -10.87
C LYS A 170 -11.81 3.98 -10.88
N ARG A 171 -10.92 3.00 -10.65
CA ARG A 171 -11.33 1.59 -10.58
C ARG A 171 -12.03 1.34 -9.25
N PRO A 172 -13.02 0.43 -9.24
CA PRO A 172 -13.74 0.09 -8.01
C PRO A 172 -12.85 -0.59 -6.97
N ASP A 173 -11.74 -1.18 -7.40
CA ASP A 173 -10.78 -1.87 -6.54
C ASP A 173 -9.38 -1.87 -7.18
N ASN A 174 -8.42 -2.45 -6.49
CA ASN A 174 -7.07 -2.66 -6.95
C ASN A 174 -7.00 -3.69 -8.10
N ASP A 175 -5.95 -3.55 -8.92
CA ASP A 175 -5.80 -4.32 -10.15
C ASP A 175 -5.67 -5.83 -9.88
N PHE A 176 -5.07 -6.21 -8.76
CA PHE A 176 -4.89 -7.62 -8.39
C PHE A 176 -6.22 -8.25 -8.02
N SER A 177 -7.01 -7.63 -7.12
CA SER A 177 -8.34 -8.12 -6.75
C SER A 177 -9.26 -8.24 -7.95
N ILE A 178 -9.28 -7.22 -8.82
CA ILE A 178 -10.08 -7.24 -10.06
C ILE A 178 -9.69 -8.44 -10.92
N TRP A 179 -8.41 -8.61 -11.23
CA TRP A 179 -7.96 -9.70 -12.10
C TRP A 179 -8.21 -11.09 -11.50
N LEU A 180 -7.93 -11.26 -10.20
CA LEU A 180 -8.16 -12.52 -9.50
C LEU A 180 -9.64 -12.89 -9.48
N GLY A 181 -10.52 -11.94 -9.16
CA GLY A 181 -11.96 -12.16 -9.09
C GLY A 181 -12.58 -12.42 -10.46
N GLU A 182 -12.25 -11.60 -11.46
CA GLU A 182 -12.89 -11.63 -12.77
C GLU A 182 -12.29 -12.65 -13.74
N GLN A 183 -10.95 -12.75 -13.79
CA GLN A 183 -10.26 -13.58 -14.78
C GLN A 183 -9.95 -14.98 -14.23
N MET A 184 -9.53 -15.06 -12.97
CA MET A 184 -9.15 -16.34 -12.34
C MET A 184 -10.33 -17.01 -11.62
N GLY A 185 -11.37 -16.24 -11.26
CA GLY A 185 -12.52 -16.74 -10.50
C GLY A 185 -12.23 -16.94 -9.00
N GLU A 186 -11.15 -16.34 -8.50
CA GLU A 186 -10.70 -16.42 -7.11
C GLU A 186 -11.35 -15.31 -6.26
N LYS A 187 -12.69 -15.30 -6.19
CA LYS A 187 -13.46 -14.21 -5.54
C LYS A 187 -13.09 -14.02 -4.06
N GLU A 188 -12.99 -15.10 -3.30
CA GLU A 188 -12.66 -15.01 -1.87
C GLU A 188 -11.25 -14.47 -1.65
N ALA A 189 -10.30 -14.82 -2.52
CA ALA A 189 -8.94 -14.29 -2.46
C ALA A 189 -8.92 -12.80 -2.82
N ALA A 190 -9.67 -12.41 -3.87
CA ALA A 190 -9.83 -11.02 -4.24
C ALA A 190 -10.36 -10.18 -3.07
N GLU A 191 -11.45 -10.61 -2.41
CA GLU A 191 -12.01 -9.92 -1.26
C GLU A 191 -11.03 -9.81 -0.08
N GLU A 192 -10.22 -10.84 0.17
CA GLU A 192 -9.18 -10.80 1.20
C GLU A 192 -8.06 -9.81 0.87
N ILE A 193 -7.68 -9.74 -0.40
CA ILE A 193 -6.66 -8.82 -0.89
C ILE A 193 -7.15 -7.37 -0.87
N THR A 194 -8.44 -7.13 -1.16
CA THR A 194 -9.07 -5.80 -1.09
C THR A 194 -8.97 -5.18 0.30
N ARG A 195 -8.92 -6.00 1.35
CA ARG A 195 -8.80 -5.54 2.75
C ARG A 195 -7.36 -5.19 3.16
N LEU A 196 -6.37 -5.39 2.28
CA LEU A 196 -4.98 -5.04 2.58
C LEU A 196 -4.78 -3.54 2.45
N ASP A 197 -4.45 -2.90 3.57
CA ASP A 197 -4.29 -1.46 3.66
C ASP A 197 -2.80 -1.05 3.61
N ILE A 198 -2.46 -0.18 2.65
CA ILE A 198 -1.11 0.37 2.45
C ILE A 198 -0.71 1.41 3.51
N SER A 199 -1.68 1.89 4.31
CA SER A 199 -1.46 2.76 5.47
C SER A 199 -1.00 1.96 6.70
N VAL A 200 -1.38 0.68 6.77
CA VAL A 200 -1.11 -0.23 7.88
C VAL A 200 0.12 -1.08 7.60
N TYR A 201 0.25 -1.58 6.38
CA TYR A 201 1.29 -2.52 5.99
C TYR A 201 2.27 -1.91 4.98
N THR A 202 3.55 -2.25 5.11
CA THR A 202 4.54 -2.00 4.06
C THR A 202 4.20 -2.80 2.80
N LEU A 203 4.71 -2.39 1.63
CA LEU A 203 4.49 -3.14 0.38
C LEU A 203 5.12 -4.54 0.44
N GLU A 204 6.21 -4.70 1.20
CA GLU A 204 6.77 -6.03 1.48
C GLU A 204 5.83 -6.90 2.30
N GLN A 205 5.28 -6.35 3.39
CA GLN A 205 4.27 -7.01 4.21
C GLN A 205 3.01 -7.35 3.42
N ILE A 206 2.62 -6.50 2.46
CA ILE A 206 1.50 -6.77 1.56
C ILE A 206 1.88 -7.88 0.58
N ARG A 207 3.03 -7.80 -0.10
CA ARG A 207 3.52 -8.87 -0.99
C ARG A 207 3.51 -10.22 -0.29
N ALA A 208 4.03 -10.25 0.93
CA ALA A 208 4.06 -11.40 1.80
C ALA A 208 2.65 -11.99 2.06
N ARG A 209 1.68 -11.13 2.41
CA ARG A 209 0.27 -11.52 2.60
C ARG A 209 -0.38 -12.03 1.31
N LEU A 210 -0.15 -11.35 0.18
CA LEU A 210 -0.64 -11.76 -1.14
C LEU A 210 -0.19 -13.19 -1.47
N LEU A 211 1.12 -13.46 -1.33
CA LEU A 211 1.70 -14.78 -1.58
C LEU A 211 1.12 -15.85 -0.66
N PHE A 212 0.90 -15.52 0.62
CA PHE A 212 0.30 -16.44 1.57
C PHE A 212 -1.15 -16.79 1.21
N ILE A 213 -1.99 -15.79 0.92
CA ILE A 213 -3.40 -15.96 0.51
C ILE A 213 -3.47 -16.85 -0.73
N LEU A 214 -2.72 -16.50 -1.78
CA LEU A 214 -2.75 -17.22 -3.05
C LEU A 214 -2.18 -18.63 -2.95
N GLY A 215 -1.12 -18.82 -2.15
CA GLY A 215 -0.53 -20.14 -1.91
C GLY A 215 -1.50 -21.11 -1.25
N GLN A 216 -2.30 -20.62 -0.29
CA GLN A 216 -3.33 -21.43 0.34
C GLN A 216 -4.43 -21.86 -0.63
N ARG A 217 -4.82 -20.96 -1.54
CA ARG A 217 -5.87 -21.22 -2.54
C ARG A 217 -5.46 -22.28 -3.56
N GLN A 218 -4.19 -22.28 -3.96
CA GLN A 218 -3.64 -23.32 -4.83
C GLN A 218 -3.43 -24.67 -4.12
N GLY A 219 -3.78 -24.80 -2.84
CA GLY A 219 -3.51 -26.00 -2.07
C GLY A 219 -2.01 -26.28 -1.93
N LEU A 220 -1.15 -25.27 -2.11
CA LEU A 220 0.28 -25.44 -1.91
C LEU A 220 0.51 -25.84 -0.47
N THR A 221 1.22 -26.96 -0.30
CA THR A 221 1.77 -27.30 1.02
C THR A 221 2.64 -26.13 1.48
N PRO A 222 2.74 -25.83 2.77
CA PRO A 222 3.54 -24.67 3.15
C PRO A 222 5.05 -24.89 2.88
N LEU A 223 5.47 -26.13 2.59
CA LEU A 223 6.77 -26.46 1.97
C LEU A 223 6.88 -26.00 0.51
N ALA A 224 5.85 -26.20 -0.30
CA ALA A 224 5.82 -25.71 -1.68
C ALA A 224 5.71 -24.19 -1.73
N LEU A 225 4.93 -23.59 -0.81
CA LEU A 225 4.88 -22.15 -0.62
C LEU A 225 6.28 -21.63 -0.31
N VAL A 226 6.94 -22.13 0.75
CA VAL A 226 8.28 -21.66 1.12
C VAL A 226 9.33 -21.94 0.06
N ARG A 227 9.28 -23.03 -0.70
CA ARG A 227 10.20 -23.20 -1.84
C ARG A 227 10.01 -22.13 -2.93
N THR A 228 8.77 -21.71 -3.14
CA THR A 228 8.45 -20.58 -4.01
C THR A 228 8.94 -19.27 -3.38
N LEU A 229 8.82 -19.15 -2.05
CA LEU A 229 9.36 -18.01 -1.29
C LEU A 229 10.89 -17.94 -1.31
N VAL A 230 11.61 -19.06 -1.28
CA VAL A 230 13.10 -19.08 -1.31
C VAL A 230 13.65 -18.59 -2.66
N GLN A 231 12.84 -18.57 -3.72
CA GLN A 231 13.22 -17.90 -4.96
C GLN A 231 12.99 -16.38 -4.92
N LEU A 232 12.37 -15.87 -3.86
CA LEU A 232 12.24 -14.45 -3.60
C LEU A 232 13.49 -13.94 -2.88
N PRO A 233 13.80 -12.64 -3.01
CA PRO A 233 14.80 -11.98 -2.18
C PRO A 233 14.63 -12.29 -0.68
N THR A 234 15.76 -12.44 0.04
CA THR A 234 15.81 -12.94 1.43
C THR A 234 14.99 -12.11 2.41
N ASP A 235 14.95 -10.80 2.21
CA ASP A 235 14.14 -9.84 2.97
C ASP A 235 12.64 -10.14 2.88
N ILE A 236 12.14 -10.49 1.68
CA ILE A 236 10.72 -10.86 1.48
C ILE A 236 10.38 -12.14 2.24
N VAL A 237 11.29 -13.11 2.23
CA VAL A 237 11.11 -14.38 2.95
C VAL A 237 11.05 -14.11 4.45
N GLU A 238 11.96 -13.29 4.97
CA GLU A 238 12.00 -12.92 6.39
C GLU A 238 10.67 -12.31 6.83
N THR A 239 10.19 -11.27 6.14
CA THR A 239 8.90 -10.61 6.42
C THR A 239 7.72 -11.58 6.45
N ILE A 240 7.67 -12.57 5.55
CA ILE A 240 6.59 -13.57 5.56
C ILE A 240 6.62 -14.37 6.86
N VAL A 241 7.80 -14.85 7.27
CA VAL A 241 7.92 -15.75 8.41
C VAL A 241 7.71 -15.00 9.74
N THR A 242 8.26 -13.79 9.85
CA THR A 242 8.25 -13.00 11.09
C THR A 242 6.95 -12.22 11.28
N GLU A 243 6.34 -11.69 10.21
CA GLU A 243 5.28 -10.69 10.34
C GLU A 243 3.93 -11.11 9.75
N VAL A 244 3.91 -12.09 8.85
CA VAL A 244 2.65 -12.63 8.27
C VAL A 244 2.23 -13.90 8.96
N VAL A 245 3.13 -14.88 9.03
CA VAL A 245 2.89 -16.13 9.77
C VAL A 245 3.05 -15.91 11.28
N ASN A 246 3.86 -14.90 11.67
CA ASN A 246 4.18 -14.58 13.06
C ASN A 246 4.68 -15.79 13.85
N LEU A 247 5.68 -16.48 13.30
CA LEU A 247 6.26 -17.63 13.99
C LEU A 247 7.02 -17.19 15.26
N PRO A 248 6.97 -17.99 16.34
CA PRO A 248 7.77 -17.71 17.54
C PRO A 248 9.26 -17.59 17.20
N ALA A 249 9.97 -16.65 17.84
CA ALA A 249 11.41 -16.42 17.62
C ALA A 249 12.26 -17.69 17.75
N ARG A 250 11.89 -18.61 18.66
CA ARG A 250 12.56 -19.91 18.82
C ARG A 250 12.41 -20.82 17.60
N THR A 251 11.29 -20.70 16.90
CA THR A 251 10.99 -21.44 15.68
C THR A 251 11.73 -20.83 14.49
N LEU A 252 11.75 -19.49 14.39
CA LEU A 252 12.55 -18.73 13.43
C LEU A 252 14.05 -19.06 13.50
N ASN A 253 14.64 -19.02 14.70
CA ASN A 253 16.06 -19.33 14.90
C ASN A 253 16.39 -20.77 14.48
N ARG A 254 15.49 -21.72 14.74
CA ARG A 254 15.64 -23.10 14.26
C ARG A 254 15.49 -23.23 12.75
N LEU A 255 14.76 -22.33 12.11
CA LEU A 255 14.49 -22.36 10.67
C LEU A 255 15.65 -21.74 9.89
N TRP A 256 16.22 -20.64 10.36
CA TRP A 256 17.23 -19.88 9.60
C TRP A 256 18.56 -20.62 9.39
N GLU A 257 18.87 -21.60 10.25
CA GLU A 257 20.05 -22.47 10.11
C GLU A 257 19.84 -23.66 9.15
N ARG A 258 18.65 -23.79 8.56
CA ARG A 258 18.25 -24.96 7.78
C ARG A 258 18.39 -24.73 6.29
N SER A 259 18.61 -25.81 5.54
CA SER A 259 18.54 -25.75 4.08
C SER A 259 17.14 -25.33 3.61
N PRO A 260 16.99 -24.73 2.41
CA PRO A 260 15.69 -24.36 1.83
C PRO A 260 14.58 -25.43 1.92
N ARG A 261 14.96 -26.70 1.81
CA ARG A 261 14.04 -27.84 1.86
C ARG A 261 13.51 -28.09 3.27
N GLU A 262 14.35 -27.93 4.29
CA GLU A 262 14.02 -28.14 5.69
C GLU A 262 13.27 -26.95 6.30
N LEU A 263 13.63 -25.73 5.89
CA LEU A 263 12.94 -24.48 6.23
C LEU A 263 11.46 -24.57 5.83
N ALA A 264 11.25 -25.03 4.61
CA ALA A 264 9.96 -25.17 4.00
C ALA A 264 9.09 -26.26 4.68
N GLN A 265 9.68 -27.38 5.13
CA GLN A 265 8.94 -28.41 5.86
C GLN A 265 8.49 -27.92 7.23
N ALA A 266 9.34 -27.18 7.93
CA ALA A 266 9.05 -26.71 9.27
C ALA A 266 8.05 -25.53 9.29
N LEU A 267 8.13 -24.59 8.33
CA LEU A 267 7.05 -23.61 8.06
C LEU A 267 5.73 -24.30 7.68
N GLY A 268 5.82 -25.35 6.86
CA GLY A 268 4.79 -26.38 6.62
C GLY A 268 3.98 -26.75 7.86
N ALA A 269 4.70 -27.31 8.82
CA ALA A 269 4.11 -27.81 10.05
C ALA A 269 3.53 -26.70 10.93
N GLU A 270 4.11 -25.50 10.91
CA GLU A 270 3.64 -24.41 11.77
C GLU A 270 2.44 -23.66 11.23
N ILE A 271 2.36 -23.40 9.93
CA ILE A 271 1.16 -22.82 9.31
C ILE A 271 -0.04 -23.74 9.54
N LYS A 272 0.16 -25.07 9.48
CA LYS A 272 -0.89 -26.05 9.78
C LYS A 272 -1.32 -26.02 11.25
N ARG A 273 -0.38 -25.87 12.19
CA ARG A 273 -0.66 -25.70 13.62
C ARG A 273 -1.40 -24.40 13.93
N TRP A 274 -0.96 -23.29 13.32
CA TRP A 274 -1.60 -21.98 13.45
C TRP A 274 -3.07 -22.00 13.00
N LYS A 275 -3.37 -22.60 11.84
CA LYS A 275 -4.75 -22.79 11.36
C LYS A 275 -5.60 -23.67 12.28
N GLY A 276 -4.99 -24.64 12.95
CA GLY A 276 -5.66 -25.50 13.94
C GLY A 276 -6.01 -24.74 15.23
N GLY A 277 -5.10 -23.88 15.71
CA GLY A 277 -5.29 -23.10 16.94
C GLY A 277 -6.28 -21.94 16.80
N ASN A 278 -6.29 -21.25 15.65
CA ASN A 278 -7.22 -20.13 15.42
C ASN A 278 -8.69 -20.58 15.22
N ARG A 279 -8.93 -21.82 14.81
CA ARG A 279 -10.30 -22.39 14.76
C ARG A 279 -10.88 -22.65 16.15
N GLN A 280 -10.06 -22.79 17.19
CA GLN A 280 -10.52 -23.02 18.56
C GLN A 280 -10.83 -21.73 19.34
N HIS A 281 -10.43 -20.56 18.84
CA HIS A 281 -10.61 -19.27 19.52
C HIS A 281 -11.66 -18.36 18.85
N GLY A 282 -12.33 -18.81 17.78
CA GLY A 282 -13.39 -18.07 17.08
C GLY A 282 -14.81 -18.63 17.28
N ALA A 283 -14.98 -19.57 18.22
CA ALA A 283 -16.28 -20.09 18.65
C ALA A 283 -16.42 -19.82 20.16
N GLY A 284 -16.69 -18.55 20.49
CA GLY A 284 -16.95 -18.05 21.83
C GLY A 284 -17.70 -16.74 21.71
#